data_AF-A0A2T9YAV1-F1
#
_entry.id   AF-A0A2T9YAV1-F1
#
_cell.length_a   1.000
_cell.length_b   1.000
_cell.length_c   1.000
_cell.angle_alpha   90.00
_cell.angle_beta   90.00
_cell.angle_gamma   90.00
#
_symmetry.space_group_name_H-M   'P 1'
#
loop_
_entity.id
_entity.type
_entity.pdbx_description
1 polymer ?
#
loop_
_entity_poly.entity_id
_entity_poly.type
_entity_poly.pdbx_seq_one_letter_code
_entity_poly.pdbx_strand_id
1 'polypeptide(L)'
;MLKSIYKLATISLLIAAMSNRVSADGFRGDDGRCNNGQLNCFQNRAESKIYQECVDYKYMLRECGPGTVCKPLGLNHIYCGYPTAQK
;
A
#
# COMPACT_ATOMS: atom_id res chain seq x y z
N MET A 1 -4.23 -59.24 -36.48
CA MET A 1 -5.30 -58.23 -36.32
C MET A 1 -5.46 -57.95 -34.84
N LEU A 2 -4.76 -56.93 -34.34
CA LEU A 2 -4.65 -56.60 -32.92
C LEU A 2 -5.55 -55.39 -32.65
N LYS A 3 -6.54 -55.57 -31.77
CA LYS A 3 -7.57 -54.57 -31.45
C LYS A 3 -6.95 -53.35 -30.74
N SER A 4 -7.14 -52.19 -31.37
CA SER A 4 -7.53 -50.90 -30.79
C SER A 4 -8.13 -51.08 -29.37
N ILE A 5 -7.85 -50.28 -28.35
CA ILE A 5 -8.13 -48.86 -28.28
C ILE A 5 -7.19 -48.24 -27.22
N TYR A 6 -6.53 -47.16 -27.62
CA TYR A 6 -5.73 -46.26 -26.80
C TYR A 6 -6.50 -45.85 -25.53
N LYS A 7 -6.02 -46.28 -24.36
CA LYS A 7 -6.53 -45.80 -23.07
C LYS A 7 -6.30 -44.30 -23.01
N LEU A 8 -7.43 -43.58 -22.95
CA LEU A 8 -7.53 -42.14 -23.00
C LEU A 8 -6.60 -41.49 -21.98
N ALA A 9 -5.55 -40.85 -22.49
CA ALA A 9 -4.84 -39.80 -21.78
C ALA A 9 -5.81 -38.62 -21.62
N THR A 10 -6.47 -38.54 -20.46
CA THR A 10 -7.12 -37.31 -20.01
C THR A 10 -6.42 -36.90 -18.73
N ILE A 11 -5.21 -36.38 -18.93
CA ILE A 11 -4.46 -35.60 -17.95
C ILE A 11 -5.41 -34.48 -17.53
N SER A 12 -6.01 -34.63 -16.35
CA SER A 12 -6.88 -33.61 -15.77
C SER A 12 -6.00 -32.41 -15.51
N LEU A 13 -6.17 -31.40 -16.37
CA LEU A 13 -5.46 -30.13 -16.32
C LEU A 13 -5.78 -29.48 -14.96
N LEU A 14 -4.81 -29.50 -14.05
CA LEU A 14 -4.85 -28.73 -12.83
C LEU A 14 -4.85 -27.26 -13.23
N ILE A 15 -6.04 -26.66 -13.33
CA ILE A 15 -6.17 -25.21 -13.46
C ILE A 15 -5.86 -24.65 -12.06
N ALA A 16 -4.57 -24.42 -11.78
CA ALA A 16 -4.19 -23.56 -10.68
C ALA A 16 -4.79 -22.19 -10.97
N ALA A 17 -5.84 -21.83 -10.23
CA ALA A 17 -6.35 -20.47 -10.23
C ALA A 17 -5.25 -19.57 -9.69
N MET A 18 -4.43 -19.01 -10.58
CA MET A 18 -3.54 -17.91 -10.29
C MET A 18 -4.42 -16.73 -9.89
N SER A 19 -4.65 -16.63 -8.58
CA SER A 19 -5.23 -15.45 -7.96
C SER A 19 -4.26 -14.31 -8.22
N ASN A 20 -4.56 -13.47 -9.22
CA ASN A 20 -3.94 -12.16 -9.34
C ASN A 20 -4.36 -11.36 -8.11
N ARG A 21 -3.61 -11.51 -7.01
CA ARG A 21 -3.62 -10.52 -5.95
C ARG A 21 -3.00 -9.29 -6.59
N VAL A 22 -3.85 -8.31 -6.93
CA VAL A 22 -3.42 -6.92 -6.98
C VAL A 22 -2.77 -6.64 -5.63
N SER A 23 -1.44 -6.68 -5.61
CA SER A 23 -0.68 -6.03 -4.56
C SER A 23 -0.96 -4.56 -4.74
N ALA A 24 -1.83 -4.01 -3.89
CA ALA A 24 -1.79 -2.60 -3.58
C ALA A 24 -0.40 -2.38 -2.97
N ASP A 25 0.54 -1.93 -3.79
CA ASP A 25 1.83 -1.45 -3.34
C ASP A 25 1.61 -0.47 -2.18
N GLY A 26 2.10 -0.86 -1.00
CA GLY A 26 2.53 0.10 0.00
C GLY A 26 1.80 0.15 1.34
N PHE A 27 1.49 -0.97 2.01
CA PHE A 27 1.55 -1.02 3.48
C PHE A 27 1.98 -2.42 3.94
N ARG A 28 3.28 -2.59 4.26
CA ARG A 28 3.73 -3.74 5.06
C ARG A 28 3.21 -3.54 6.48
N GLY A 29 2.17 -4.30 6.81
CA GLY A 29 1.85 -4.79 8.14
C GLY A 29 1.49 -3.74 9.18
N ASP A 30 0.21 -3.42 9.28
CA ASP A 30 -0.44 -3.18 10.58
C ASP A 30 -1.96 -3.30 10.36
N ASP A 31 -2.72 -3.78 11.34
CA ASP A 31 -4.17 -3.98 11.29
C ASP A 31 -4.98 -2.66 11.23
N GLY A 32 -4.44 -1.64 10.54
CA GLY A 32 -4.87 -0.25 10.66
C GLY A 32 -4.53 0.37 12.02
N ARG A 33 -3.81 -0.36 12.90
CA ARG A 33 -3.27 0.19 14.13
C ARG A 33 -1.92 0.86 13.84
N CYS A 34 -1.52 1.73 14.74
CA CYS A 34 -0.29 2.51 14.63
C CYS A 34 0.24 2.79 16.03
N ASN A 35 1.52 3.14 16.14
CA ASN A 35 2.07 3.56 17.43
C ASN A 35 1.74 5.03 17.64
N ASN A 36 1.22 5.37 18.83
CA ASN A 36 0.90 6.76 19.17
C ASN A 36 2.09 7.69 18.92
N GLY A 37 1.79 8.85 18.31
CA GLY A 37 2.79 9.84 17.93
C GLY A 37 3.50 9.55 16.60
N GLN A 38 3.21 8.43 15.92
CA GLN A 38 3.68 8.24 14.54
C GLN A 38 3.03 9.24 13.60
N LEU A 39 3.85 9.86 12.75
CA LEU A 39 3.42 10.80 11.74
C LEU A 39 3.88 10.31 10.36
N ASN A 40 2.96 10.23 9.40
CA ASN A 40 3.29 9.84 8.03
C ASN A 40 2.55 10.73 7.02
N CYS A 41 3.09 10.90 5.83
CA CYS A 41 2.32 11.57 4.77
C CYS A 41 1.17 10.67 4.33
N PHE A 42 0.04 11.27 3.98
CA PHE A 42 -1.14 10.50 3.58
C PHE A 42 -0.82 9.63 2.34
N GLN A 43 -1.15 8.34 2.43
CA GLN A 43 -0.79 7.33 1.41
C GLN A 43 0.71 7.28 1.08
N ASN A 44 1.59 7.68 2.01
CA ASN A 44 3.02 7.80 1.80
C ASN A 44 3.41 8.70 0.61
N ARG A 45 2.54 9.63 0.19
CA ARG A 45 2.83 10.58 -0.88
C ARG A 45 3.52 11.81 -0.31
N ALA A 46 4.79 12.00 -0.67
CA ALA A 46 5.45 13.28 -0.51
C ALA A 46 4.64 14.37 -1.26
N GLU A 47 4.67 15.59 -0.76
CA GLU A 47 3.92 16.74 -1.28
C GLU A 47 2.39 16.64 -1.13
N SER A 48 1.87 15.70 -0.35
CA SER A 48 0.44 15.67 0.02
C SER A 48 0.08 16.85 0.92
N LYS A 49 -1.07 17.49 0.72
CA LYS A 49 -1.59 18.51 1.66
C LYS A 49 -2.02 17.91 3.01
N ILE A 50 -2.17 16.59 3.06
CA ILE A 50 -2.66 15.82 4.21
C ILE A 50 -1.52 14.95 4.76
N TYR A 51 -1.39 14.91 6.07
CA TYR A 51 -0.62 13.93 6.82
C TYR A 51 -1.54 13.12 7.74
N GLN A 52 -1.06 11.96 8.18
CA GLN A 52 -1.75 11.12 9.15
C GLN A 52 -0.97 11.10 10.45
N GLU A 53 -1.67 11.33 11.55
CA GLU A 53 -1.18 11.32 12.91
C GLU A 53 -1.79 10.14 13.64
N CYS A 54 -0.96 9.32 14.29
CA CYS A 54 -1.46 8.25 15.12
C CYS A 54 -1.87 8.77 16.50
N VAL A 55 -3.17 8.74 16.78
CA VAL A 55 -3.78 9.11 18.07
C VAL A 55 -4.68 7.96 18.52
N ASP A 56 -4.51 7.50 19.76
CA ASP A 56 -5.25 6.34 20.31
C ASP A 56 -5.13 5.10 19.41
N TYR A 57 -3.93 4.83 18.90
CA TYR A 57 -3.65 3.71 17.98
C TYR A 57 -4.46 3.74 16.68
N LYS A 58 -4.97 4.91 16.29
CA LYS A 58 -5.72 5.14 15.05
C LYS A 58 -5.12 6.28 14.25
N TYR A 59 -5.06 6.13 12.94
CA TYR A 59 -4.66 7.21 12.05
C TYR A 59 -5.77 8.25 11.93
N MET A 60 -5.46 9.46 12.38
CA MET A 60 -6.26 10.66 12.17
C MET A 60 -5.67 11.45 11.01
N LEU A 61 -6.51 11.89 10.07
CA LEU A 61 -6.08 12.76 8.98
C LEU A 61 -5.99 14.20 9.47
N ARG A 62 -4.91 14.86 9.08
CA ARG A 62 -4.59 16.24 9.42
C ARG A 62 -4.14 16.97 8.16
N GLU A 63 -4.43 18.25 8.07
CA GLU A 63 -3.95 19.08 6.98
C GLU A 63 -2.68 19.84 7.41
N CYS A 64 -1.74 19.96 6.47
CA CYS A 64 -0.66 20.91 6.60
C CYS A 64 -1.21 22.35 6.49
N GLY A 65 -0.49 23.30 7.08
CA GLY A 65 -0.89 24.72 7.05
C GLY A 65 -0.99 25.30 5.63
N PRO A 66 -1.64 26.45 5.44
CA PRO A 66 -1.88 27.05 4.13
C PRO A 66 -0.59 27.15 3.28
N GLY A 67 -0.66 26.67 2.03
CA GLY A 67 0.46 26.71 1.09
C GLY A 67 1.59 25.71 1.38
N THR A 68 1.46 24.87 2.42
CA THR A 68 2.45 23.84 2.75
C THR A 68 1.95 22.44 2.43
N VAL A 69 2.90 21.52 2.30
CA VAL A 69 2.68 20.11 1.98
C VAL A 69 3.52 19.24 2.90
N CYS A 70 3.07 18.01 3.10
CA CYS A 70 3.75 17.00 3.90
C CYS A 70 5.03 16.55 3.21
N LYS A 71 6.13 16.59 3.96
CA LYS A 71 7.45 16.12 3.54
C LYS A 71 7.98 15.11 4.56
N PRO A 72 8.39 13.91 4.14
CA PRO A 72 8.99 12.93 5.05
C PRO A 72 10.34 13.45 5.55
N LEU A 73 10.53 13.43 6.88
CA LEU A 73 11.79 13.79 7.53
C LEU A 73 12.59 12.54 7.97
N GLY A 74 11.90 11.43 8.17
CA GLY A 74 12.45 10.14 8.60
C GLY A 74 11.35 9.13 8.87
N LEU A 75 11.71 7.97 9.41
CA LEU A 75 10.73 6.96 9.81
C LEU A 75 9.74 7.53 10.82
N ASN A 76 8.46 7.57 10.47
CA ASN A 76 7.37 8.10 11.29
C ASN A 76 7.52 9.58 11.69
N HIS A 77 8.30 10.35 10.94
CA HIS A 77 8.46 11.79 11.13
C HIS A 77 8.22 12.52 9.82
N ILE A 78 7.42 13.58 9.90
CA ILE A 78 7.12 14.48 8.80
C ILE A 78 7.33 15.92 9.24
N TYR A 79 7.46 16.81 8.27
CA TYR A 79 7.28 18.24 8.48
C TYR A 79 6.38 18.80 7.38
N CYS A 80 5.64 19.86 7.68
CA CYS A 80 4.91 20.63 6.68
C CYS A 80 5.80 21.76 6.17
N GLY A 81 6.09 21.77 4.86
CA GLY A 81 6.93 22.79 4.23
C GLY A 81 6.36 23.22 2.88
N TYR A 82 6.86 24.32 2.32
CA TYR A 82 6.41 24.77 0.99
C TYR A 82 6.75 23.73 -0.09
N PRO A 83 5.86 23.51 -1.07
CA PRO A 83 6.11 22.56 -2.14
C PRO A 83 7.38 22.94 -2.90
N THR A 84 8.18 21.94 -3.26
CA THR A 84 9.28 22.18 -4.20
C THR A 84 8.68 22.44 -5.57
N ALA A 85 9.00 23.59 -6.17
CA ALA A 85 8.52 23.93 -7.50
C ALA A 85 8.80 22.75 -8.45
N GLN A 86 7.74 22.17 -9.02
CA GLN A 86 7.89 21.17 -10.08
C GLN A 86 8.44 21.92 -11.28
N LYS A 87 9.72 21.71 -11.55
CA LYS A 87 10.45 22.35 -12.65
C LYS A 87 9.99 21.80 -13.99
#